data_AF-A0A1M4BKY4-F1
#
_entry.id   AF-A0A1M4BKY4-F1
#
_cell.length_a   1.000
_cell.length_b   1.000
_cell.length_c   1.000
_cell.angle_alpha   90.00
_cell.angle_beta   90.00
_cell.angle_gamma   90.00
#
_symmetry.space_group_name_H-M   'P 1'
#
loop_
_entity.id
_entity.type
_entity.pdbx_description
1 polymer ?
#
loop_
_entity_poly.entity_id
_entity_poly.type
_entity_poly.pdbx_seq_one_letter_code
_entity_poly.pdbx_strand_id
1 'polypeptide(L)' 'MATWRGPDGIEIDVIVLNRSPLYRVTQKLNGRRYHLAYAHDIAGIERWVDLADLVEVLPFRARR' A
#
# COMPACT_ATOMS: atom_id res chain seq x y z
N MET A 1 2.32 -11.22 2.78
CA MET A 1 1.56 -10.22 2.00
C MET A 1 2.49 -9.08 1.73
N ALA A 2 2.58 -8.64 0.47
CA ALA A 2 3.44 -7.54 0.09
C ALA A 2 2.78 -6.21 0.45
N THR A 3 3.59 -5.27 0.94
CA THR A 3 3.18 -3.92 1.31
C THR A 3 4.14 -2.95 0.63
N TRP A 4 3.60 -1.90 0.02
CA TRP A 4 4.36 -0.81 -0.54
C TRP A 4 4.06 0.47 0.21
N ARG A 5 5.05 1.36 0.30
CA ARG A 5 4.89 2.69 0.87
C ARG A 5 5.26 3.73 -0.17
N GLY A 6 4.45 4.78 -0.21
CA GLY A 6 4.68 5.96 -1.01
C GLY A 6 4.82 7.22 -0.14
N PRO A 7 4.92 8.38 -0.78
CA PRO A 7 4.93 9.68 -0.13
C PRO A 7 3.66 9.94 0.68
N ASP A 8 3.69 10.96 1.54
CA ASP A 8 2.54 11.44 2.33
C ASP A 8 1.83 10.37 3.15
N GLY A 9 2.57 9.32 3.53
CA GLY A 9 2.06 8.23 4.35
C GLY A 9 1.17 7.25 3.61
N ILE A 10 1.15 7.26 2.26
CA ILE A 10 0.44 6.26 1.46
C ILE A 10 1.04 4.87 1.69
N GLU A 11 0.17 3.89 1.91
CA GLU A 11 0.51 2.49 2.10
C GLU A 11 -0.48 1.62 1.30
N ILE A 12 0.07 0.71 0.52
CA ILE A 12 -0.69 -0.22 -0.32
C ILE A 12 -0.40 -1.63 0.16
N ASP A 13 -1.46 -2.36 0.51
CA ASP A 13 -1.37 -3.77 0.85
C ASP A 13 -2.09 -4.62 -0.19
N VAL A 14 -1.54 -5.80 -0.51
CA VAL A 14 -2.34 -6.85 -1.18
C VAL A 14 -3.12 -7.63 -0.13
N ILE A 15 -4.44 -7.55 -0.19
CA ILE A 15 -5.36 -8.28 0.68
C ILE A 15 -6.22 -9.25 -0.12
N VAL A 16 -6.89 -10.17 0.58
CA VAL A 16 -7.91 -11.06 -0.02
C VAL A 16 -9.27 -10.66 0.53
N LEU A 17 -10.20 -10.28 -0.35
CA LEU A 17 -11.61 -10.02 -0.01
C LEU A 17 -12.46 -10.91 -0.91
N ASN A 18 -13.40 -11.64 -0.34
CA ASN A 18 -14.29 -12.56 -1.07
C ASN A 18 -13.54 -13.53 -2.02
N ARG A 19 -12.38 -14.06 -1.57
CA ARG A 19 -11.50 -14.97 -2.33
C ARG A 19 -10.76 -14.35 -3.52
N SER A 20 -10.90 -13.04 -3.75
CA SER A 20 -10.16 -12.33 -4.79
C SER A 20 -9.05 -11.48 -4.17
N PRO A 21 -7.84 -11.44 -4.76
CA PRO A 21 -6.81 -10.48 -4.37
C PRO A 21 -7.20 -9.07 -4.82
N LEU A 22 -6.89 -8.08 -3.98
CA LEU A 22 -7.08 -6.65 -4.27
C LEU A 22 -6.06 -5.82 -3.51
N TYR A 23 -5.81 -4.63 -4.03
CA TYR A 23 -5.00 -3.60 -3.39
C TYR A 23 -5.86 -2.80 -2.42
N ARG A 24 -5.44 -2.72 -1.16
CA ARG A 24 -6.00 -1.81 -0.18
C ARG A 24 -5.10 -0.60 -0.07
N VAL A 25 -5.62 0.57 -0.42
CA VAL A 25 -4.93 1.85 -0.28
C VAL A 25 -5.31 2.47 1.05
N THR A 26 -4.30 2.82 1.84
CA THR A 26 -4.48 3.54 3.11
C THR A 26 -3.50 4.71 3.19
N GLN A 27 -3.82 5.69 4.02
CA GLN A 27 -2.93 6.81 4.31
C GLN A 27 -2.74 6.97 5.81
N LYS A 28 -1.49 7.16 6.23
CA LYS A 28 -1.14 7.48 7.61
C LYS A 28 -1.05 8.99 7.79
N LEU A 29 -1.97 9.56 8.57
CA LEU A 29 -2.00 10.98 8.92
C LEU A 29 -2.03 11.11 10.45
N ASN A 30 -1.11 11.90 11.01
CA ASN A 30 -1.03 12.16 12.47
C ASN A 30 -1.06 10.88 13.34
N GLY A 31 -0.33 9.83 12.90
CA GLY A 31 -0.26 8.54 13.60
C GLY A 31 -1.49 7.65 13.44
N ARG A 32 -2.54 8.08 12.72
CA ARG A 32 -3.74 7.30 12.43
C ARG A 32 -3.74 6.82 10.98
N ARG A 33 -4.25 5.62 10.74
CA ARG A 33 -4.38 5.04 9.40
C ARG A 33 -5.83 5.18 8.92
N TYR A 34 -6.01 5.77 7.75
CA TYR A 34 -7.30 5.97 7.09
C TYR A 34 -7.39 5.10 5.84
N HIS A 35 -8.53 4.45 5.63
CA HIS A 35 -8.80 3.72 4.38
C HIS A 35 -9.22 4.71 3.30
N LEU A 36 -8.59 4.62 2.13
CA LEU A 36 -8.90 5.49 1.00
C LEU A 36 -9.70 4.73 -0.07
N ALA A 37 -9.22 3.55 -0.47
CA ALA A 37 -9.86 2.78 -1.54
C ALA A 37 -9.47 1.29 -1.51
N TYR A 38 -10.30 0.49 -2.17
CA TYR A 38 -9.89 -0.78 -2.75
C TYR A 38 -9.68 -0.61 -4.25
N ALA A 39 -8.63 -1.20 -4.80
CA ALA A 39 -8.34 -1.23 -6.23
C ALA A 39 -8.11 -2.67 -6.70
N HIS A 40 -8.60 -2.99 -7.89
CA HIS A 40 -8.44 -4.31 -8.51
C HIS A 40 -7.19 -4.39 -9.40
N ASP A 41 -6.68 -3.24 -9.83
CA ASP A 41 -5.55 -3.12 -10.73
C ASP A 41 -4.68 -1.91 -10.36
N ILE A 42 -3.57 -1.76 -11.09
CA ILE A 42 -2.61 -0.68 -10.92
C ILE A 42 -3.21 0.69 -11.27
N ALA A 43 -4.09 0.77 -12.28
CA ALA A 43 -4.72 2.03 -12.68
C ALA A 43 -5.60 2.62 -11.57
N GLY A 44 -6.22 1.78 -10.74
CA GLY A 44 -6.94 2.21 -9.54
C GLY A 44 -6.05 2.76 -8.42
N ILE A 45 -4.76 2.40 -8.42
CA ILE A 45 -3.76 2.91 -7.47
C ILE A 45 -3.21 4.27 -7.91
N GLU A 46 -2.96 4.47 -9.21
CA GLU A 46 -2.33 5.67 -9.78
C GLU A 46 -3.03 6.98 -9.40
N ARG A 47 -4.32 6.93 -9.04
CA ARG A 47 -5.07 8.09 -8.56
C ARG A 47 -4.62 8.62 -7.20
N TRP A 48 -3.90 7.82 -6.42
CA TRP A 48 -3.52 8.11 -5.04
C TRP A 48 -2.02 8.36 -4.87
N VAL A 49 -1.20 7.85 -5.79
CA VAL A 49 0.26 7.89 -5.69
C VAL A 49 0.88 7.64 -7.05
N ASP A 50 1.99 8.32 -7.34
CA ASP A 50 2.84 7.97 -8.47
C ASP A 50 3.50 6.61 -8.20
N LEU A 51 3.36 5.67 -9.13
CA LEU A 51 3.92 4.33 -8.99
C LEU A 51 5.44 4.33 -8.88
N ALA A 52 6.11 5.32 -9.48
CA ALA A 52 7.56 5.47 -9.40
C ALA A 52 8.04 5.75 -7.97
N ASP A 53 7.18 6.29 -7.12
CA ASP A 53 7.50 6.62 -5.73
C ASP A 53 7.19 5.47 -4.74
N LEU A 54 6.61 4.37 -5.23
CA LEU A 54 6.30 3.21 -4.40
C LEU A 54 7.53 2.35 -4.13
N VAL A 55 7.79 2.09 -2.86
CA VAL A 55 8.87 1.22 -2.41
C VAL A 55 8.30 0.03 -1.64
N GLU A 56 8.70 -1.19 -2.03
CA GLU A 56 8.30 -2.40 -1.32
C GLU A 56 8.94 -2.45 0.07
N VAL A 57 8.12 -2.75 1.08
CA VAL A 57 8.57 -2.92 2.46
C VAL A 57 9.09 -4.34 2.64
N LEU A 58 10.41 -4.46 2.74
CA LEU A 58 11.09 -5.71 3.05
C LEU A 58 11.59 -5.73 4.50
N PRO A 59 11.57 -6.88 5.19
CA PRO A 59 12.16 -7.00 6.51
C PRO A 59 13.67 -6.72 6.47
N PHE A 60 14.13 -5.75 7.25
CA PHE A 60 15.56 -5.51 7.41
C PHE A 60 16.18 -6.58 8.31
N ARG A 61 16.91 -7.53 7.71
CA ARG A 61 17.63 -8.58 8.44
C ARG A 61 19.06 -8.13 8.74
N ALA A 62 19.25 -7.38 9.82
CA ALA A 62 20.59 -7.13 10.34
C ALA A 62 21.19 -8.44 10.87
N ARG A 63 22.29 -8.92 10.30
CA ARG A 63 23.10 -9.98 10.92
C ARG A 63 23.74 -9.38 12.17
N ARG A 64 23.46 -9.96 13.33
CA ARG A 64 24.20 -9.71 14.58
C ARG A 64 25.45 -10.55 14.62
#